data_AF-A0A7Z9UDA2-F1
#
_entry.id   AF-A0A7Z9UDA2-F1
#
_cell.length_a   1.000
_cell.length_b   1.000
_cell.length_c   1.000
_cell.angle_alpha   90.00
_cell.angle_beta   90.00
_cell.angle_gamma   90.00
#
_symmetry.space_group_name_H-M   'P 1'
#
loop_
_entity.id
_entity.type
_entity.pdbx_description
1 polymer ?
#
loop_
_entity_poly.entity_id
_entity_poly.type
_entity_poly.pdbx_seq_one_letter_code
_entity_poly.pdbx_strand_id
1 'polypeptide(L)' 'MHLTPRDQEKLMLHQAGSLAQKRYARGLRLNYVETTALLSSVLLERI' A
#
# COMPACT_ATOMS: atom_id res chain seq x y z
N MET A 1 -11.69 6.13 -17.46
CA MET A 1 -10.38 5.49 -17.71
C MET A 1 -10.62 4.00 -17.86
N HIS A 2 -10.18 3.37 -18.95
CA HIS A 2 -10.28 1.91 -19.15
C HIS A 2 -9.13 1.22 -18.40
N LEU A 3 -9.25 1.17 -17.07
CA LEU A 3 -8.29 0.48 -16.22
C LEU A 3 -8.45 -1.03 -16.41
N THR A 4 -7.33 -1.73 -16.62
CA THR A 4 -7.36 -3.19 -16.59
C THR A 4 -7.60 -3.65 -15.14
N PRO A 5 -8.14 -4.86 -14.91
CA PRO A 5 -8.31 -5.40 -13.55
C PRO A 5 -7.00 -5.35 -12.74
N ARG A 6 -5.88 -5.59 -13.41
CA ARG A 6 -4.53 -5.51 -12.84
C ARG A 6 -4.15 -4.11 -12.37
N ASP A 7 -4.55 -3.07 -13.10
CA ASP A 7 -4.27 -1.69 -12.71
C ASP A 7 -5.10 -1.29 -11.49
N GLN A 8 -6.33 -1.82 -11.39
CA GLN A 8 -7.18 -1.61 -10.21
C GLN A 8 -6.59 -2.28 -8.97
N GLU A 9 -6.07 -3.51 -9.08
CA GLU A 9 -5.40 -4.21 -7.99
C GLU A 9 -4.17 -3.44 -7.48
N LYS A 10 -3.32 -2.95 -8.41
CA LYS A 10 -2.16 -2.12 -8.05
C LYS A 10 -2.57 -0.82 -7.35
N LEU A 11 -3.64 -0.19 -7.83
CA LEU A 11 -4.17 1.03 -7.21
C LEU A 11 -4.66 0.77 -5.77
N MET A 12 -5.39 -0.34 -5.57
CA MET A 12 -5.84 -0.76 -4.24
C MET A 12 -4.65 -1.03 -3.31
N LEU A 13 -3.62 -1.72 -3.80
CA LEU A 13 -2.41 -2.02 -3.03
C LEU A 13 -1.67 -0.74 -2.61
N HIS A 14 -1.51 0.22 -3.53
CA HIS A 14 -0.92 1.52 -3.23
C HIS A 14 -1.73 2.29 -2.18
N GLN A 15 -3.07 2.25 -2.26
CA GLN A 15 -3.93 2.90 -1.28
C GLN A 15 -3.80 2.27 0.12
N ALA A 16 -3.71 0.94 0.19
CA ALA A 16 -3.46 0.21 1.44
C ALA A 16 -2.08 0.55 2.04
N GLY A 17 -1.05 0.66 1.19
CA GLY A 17 0.29 1.07 1.60
C GLY A 17 0.33 2.50 2.15
N SER A 18 -0.31 3.46 1.47
CA SER A 18 -0.42 4.84 1.95
C SER A 18 -1.16 4.94 3.28
N LEU A 19 -2.20 4.12 3.50
CA LEU A 19 -2.89 4.04 4.79
C LEU A 19 -1.96 3.52 5.90
N ALA A 20 -1.20 2.45 5.61
CA ALA A 20 -0.24 1.88 6.53
C ALA A 20 0.88 2.89 6.88
N GLN A 21 1.40 3.64 5.90
CA GLN A 21 2.39 4.70 6.13
C GLN A 21 1.84 5.77 7.07
N LYS A 22 0.60 6.24 6.85
CA LYS A 22 -0.06 7.23 7.72
C LYS A 22 -0.27 6.70 9.13
N ARG A 23 -0.59 5.42 9.30
CA ARG A 23 -0.73 4.79 10.63
C ARG A 23 0.63 4.67 11.33
N TYR A 24 1.65 4.25 10.61
CA TYR A 24 3.03 4.17 11.12
C TYR A 24 3.54 5.53 11.58
N ALA A 25 3.32 6.59 10.78
CA ALA A 25 3.71 7.95 11.12
C ALA A 25 3.03 8.49 12.39
N ARG A 26 1.87 7.95 12.79
CA ARG A 26 1.20 8.26 14.06
C ARG A 26 1.76 7.47 15.26
N GLY A 27 2.79 6.64 15.05
CA GLY A 27 3.38 5.79 16.08
C GLY A 27 2.60 4.51 16.38
N LEU A 28 1.63 4.14 15.53
CA LEU A 28 0.89 2.88 15.71
C LEU A 28 1.76 1.70 15.26
N ARG A 29 1.74 0.62 16.05
CA ARG A 29 2.37 -0.64 15.65
C ARG A 29 1.53 -1.29 14.55
N LEU A 30 2.13 -1.46 13.37
CA LEU A 30 1.43 -2.04 12.22
C LEU A 30 1.11 -3.52 12.47
N ASN A 31 -0.04 -3.95 11.94
CA ASN A 31 -0.39 -5.36 11.88
C ASN A 31 0.29 -6.06 10.68
N TYR A 32 0.11 -7.37 10.55
CA TYR A 32 0.71 -8.16 9.47
C TYR A 32 0.33 -7.64 8.07
N VAL A 33 -0.95 -7.35 7.86
CA VAL A 33 -1.49 -6.91 6.56
C VAL A 33 -0.99 -5.50 6.22
N GLU A 34 -0.98 -4.59 7.17
CA GLU A 34 -0.47 -3.22 7.01
C GLU A 34 1.03 -3.22 6.71
N THR A 35 1.80 -4.07 7.40
CA THR A 35 3.24 -4.22 7.15
C THR A 35 3.49 -4.74 5.74
N THR A 36 2.74 -5.75 5.32
CA THR A 36 2.85 -6.32 3.97
C THR A 36 2.47 -5.30 2.89
N ALA A 37 1.38 -4.55 3.11
CA ALA A 37 0.93 -3.50 2.18
C ALA A 37 1.93 -2.35 2.08
N LEU A 38 2.51 -1.93 3.22
CA LEU A 38 3.54 -0.89 3.28
C LEU A 38 4.78 -1.30 2.47
N LEU A 39 5.31 -2.50 2.72
CA LEU A 39 6.47 -3.02 1.99
C LEU A 39 6.19 -3.14 0.49
N SER A 40 5.01 -3.67 0.14
CA SER A 40 4.60 -3.84 -1.26
C SER A 40 4.45 -2.50 -2.00
N SER A 41 3.89 -1.48 -1.35
CA SER A 41 3.76 -0.13 -1.91
C SER A 41 5.12 0.51 -2.15
N VAL A 42 6.03 0.42 -1.16
CA VAL A 42 7.39 0.94 -1.29
C VAL A 42 8.15 0.24 -2.42
N LEU A 43 7.98 -1.08 -2.58
CA LEU A 43 8.59 -1.82 -3.70
C LEU A 43 8.01 -1.39 -5.05
N LEU A 44 6.69 -1.17 -5.14
CA LEU A 44 6.03 -0.70 -6.36
C LEU A 44 6.44 0.72 -6.75
N GLU A 45 6.70 1.60 -5.79
CA GLU A 45 7.13 2.98 -6.05
C GLU A 45 8.62 3.09 -6.41
N ARG A 46 9.43 2.11 -6.02
CA ARG A 46 10.89 2.12 -6.20
C ARG A 46 11.35 1.46 -7.51
N ILE A 47 10.48 0.73 -8.19
CA ILE A 47 10.72 0.04 -9.48
C ILE A 47 10.08 0.85 -10.59
#